data_AF-F7K1W4-F1
#
_entry.id   AF-F7K1W4-F1
#
_cell.length_a   1.000
_cell.length_b   1.000
_cell.length_c   1.000
_cell.angle_alpha   90.00
_cell.angle_beta   90.00
_cell.angle_gamma   90.00
#
_symmetry.space_group_name_H-M   'P 1'
#
loop_
_entity.id
_entity.type
_entity.pdbx_description
1 polymer ?
#
loop_
_entity_poly.entity_id
_entity_poly.type
_entity_poly.pdbx_seq_one_letter_code
_entity_poly.pdbx_strand_id
1 'polypeptide(L)'
;MQEWYLLSQNTRPNVTGGFENDMFVENKDDAFAESLETDIAVSVILYNSDLSKGKNIRCIVQGNTADTQLKSLERTVLFSIGTVKAGMYVFFENRYWLINGYPGNNGIYEKATMVLCQYLLRWQNSEGKIIERWCNAVSASKYDVGENGNYTITLSSNTYTILIPGDSECLNLDRKRVFIDKRKINPEKVFKMTRTDDILYDYGDEYHGSVLSFIADKTELNLKTDSQELGICDYIDIDHSEHDNDKGTVFAKIIGSDSIKINRKRTYYVKFYSDESCTEEIECTNYTWHVSDDIQVKKTIYENSIEILISDEQYIGKILSLKIISNSHPISEKKIEISNLF
;
A
#
# COMPACT_ATOMS: atom_id res chain seq x y z
N MET A 1 -70.52 -19.55 16.95
CA MET A 1 -69.16 -19.24 17.43
C MET A 1 -68.29 -19.19 16.19
N GLN A 2 -67.76 -18.01 15.82
CA GLN A 2 -67.10 -17.78 14.53
C GLN A 2 -65.78 -18.57 14.43
N GLU A 3 -65.61 -19.29 13.32
CA GLU A 3 -64.39 -20.03 12.95
C GLU A 3 -63.31 -19.09 12.37
N TRP A 4 -62.86 -18.11 13.14
CA TRP A 4 -61.86 -17.14 12.68
C TRP A 4 -60.41 -17.67 12.70
N TYR A 5 -60.18 -18.90 13.17
CA TYR A 5 -58.85 -19.51 13.34
C TYR A 5 -58.49 -20.58 12.29
N LEU A 6 -59.36 -20.89 11.33
CA LEU A 6 -59.07 -21.84 10.25
C LEU A 6 -58.33 -21.16 9.08
N LEU A 7 -57.12 -20.64 9.32
CA LEU A 7 -56.19 -20.24 8.26
C LEU A 7 -55.40 -21.46 7.76
N SER A 8 -56.01 -22.29 6.92
CA SER A 8 -55.34 -23.34 6.14
C SER A 8 -54.65 -22.74 4.91
N GLN A 9 -53.74 -23.47 4.25
CA GLN A 9 -53.13 -23.04 2.97
C GLN A 9 -54.18 -22.61 1.92
N ASN A 10 -55.40 -23.15 2.00
CA ASN A 10 -56.51 -22.88 1.08
C ASN A 10 -57.48 -21.78 1.56
N THR A 11 -57.35 -21.31 2.80
CA THR A 11 -58.28 -20.33 3.41
C THR A 11 -57.58 -19.09 3.95
N ARG A 12 -56.25 -18.98 3.80
CA ARG A 12 -55.58 -17.68 3.82
C ARG A 12 -56.17 -16.82 2.70
N PRO A 13 -56.39 -15.51 2.90
CA PRO A 13 -56.49 -14.58 1.78
C PRO A 13 -55.16 -14.64 1.04
N ASN A 14 -55.04 -15.59 0.10
CA ASN A 14 -53.90 -15.70 -0.79
C ASN A 14 -54.08 -14.60 -1.82
N VAL A 15 -53.46 -13.45 -1.56
CA VAL A 15 -53.34 -12.30 -2.47
C VAL A 15 -52.39 -12.62 -3.65
N THR A 16 -52.29 -13.90 -4.01
CA THR A 16 -51.28 -14.46 -4.93
C THR A 16 -51.94 -15.23 -6.07
N GLY A 17 -53.26 -15.09 -6.24
CA GLY A 17 -53.99 -15.68 -7.36
C GLY A 17 -53.81 -14.86 -8.63
N GLY A 18 -52.78 -15.15 -9.43
CA GLY A 18 -52.59 -14.55 -10.76
C GLY A 18 -52.35 -13.04 -10.71
N PHE A 19 -53.32 -12.24 -11.19
CA PHE A 19 -53.22 -10.78 -11.37
C PHE A 19 -52.62 -10.01 -10.19
N GLU A 20 -52.83 -10.46 -8.95
CA GLU A 20 -52.27 -9.82 -7.75
C GLU A 20 -50.77 -10.09 -7.57
N ASN A 21 -50.31 -11.29 -7.95
CA ASN A 21 -48.89 -11.60 -8.02
C ASN A 21 -48.20 -10.79 -9.13
N ASP A 22 -48.86 -10.64 -10.28
CA ASP A 22 -48.34 -9.82 -11.38
C ASP A 22 -48.22 -8.35 -10.95
N MET A 23 -49.25 -7.81 -10.28
CA MET A 23 -49.22 -6.46 -9.70
C MET A 23 -48.10 -6.32 -8.65
N PHE A 24 -47.92 -7.30 -7.76
CA PHE A 24 -46.80 -7.28 -6.82
C PHE A 24 -45.44 -7.29 -7.53
N VAL A 25 -45.26 -8.15 -8.53
CA VAL A 25 -44.01 -8.25 -9.29
C VAL A 25 -43.70 -6.96 -10.05
N GLU A 26 -44.72 -6.29 -10.61
CA GLU A 26 -44.58 -5.02 -11.30
C GLU A 26 -44.21 -3.85 -10.37
N ASN A 27 -44.70 -3.86 -9.12
CA ASN A 27 -44.55 -2.72 -8.20
C ASN A 27 -43.54 -2.97 -7.05
N LYS A 28 -42.92 -4.15 -6.96
CA LYS A 28 -42.03 -4.50 -5.83
C LYS A 28 -40.81 -3.57 -5.70
N ASP A 29 -40.29 -3.09 -6.84
CA ASP A 29 -39.11 -2.22 -6.86
C ASP A 29 -39.48 -0.82 -6.34
N ASP A 30 -40.66 -0.31 -6.73
CA ASP A 30 -41.23 0.95 -6.23
C ASP A 30 -41.57 0.85 -4.74
N ALA A 31 -42.13 -0.27 -4.28
CA ALA A 31 -42.45 -0.47 -2.86
C ALA A 31 -41.21 -0.40 -1.96
N PHE A 32 -40.07 -0.92 -2.42
CA PHE A 32 -38.82 -0.79 -1.67
C PHE A 32 -38.26 0.64 -1.74
N ALA A 33 -38.36 1.31 -2.89
CA ALA A 33 -37.99 2.71 -3.02
C ALA A 33 -38.80 3.61 -2.07
N GLU A 34 -40.13 3.43 -2.01
CA GLU A 34 -41.00 4.12 -1.05
C GLU A 34 -40.61 3.81 0.39
N SER A 35 -40.29 2.55 0.70
CA SER A 35 -39.81 2.17 2.04
C SER A 35 -38.53 2.94 2.43
N LEU A 36 -37.62 3.17 1.47
CA LEU A 36 -36.41 3.97 1.68
C LEU A 36 -36.71 5.45 1.95
N GLU A 37 -37.85 5.97 1.55
CA GLU A 37 -38.27 7.35 1.82
C GLU A 37 -38.89 7.54 3.21
N THR A 38 -39.24 6.44 3.90
CA THR A 38 -39.79 6.50 5.26
C THR A 38 -38.72 6.51 6.36
N ASP A 39 -39.16 6.68 7.61
CA ASP A 39 -38.30 6.68 8.80
C ASP A 39 -37.70 5.31 9.15
N ILE A 40 -38.14 4.22 8.49
CA ILE A 40 -37.51 2.91 8.68
C ILE A 40 -36.09 2.86 8.08
N ALA A 41 -35.83 3.71 7.08
CA ALA A 41 -34.54 3.82 6.43
C ALA A 41 -33.69 4.91 7.09
N VAL A 42 -32.39 4.71 7.04
CA VAL A 42 -31.38 5.62 7.56
C VAL A 42 -30.52 6.15 6.42
N SER A 43 -30.05 7.39 6.58
CA SER A 43 -29.10 7.99 5.65
C SER A 43 -27.68 7.60 6.05
N VAL A 44 -26.91 7.06 5.11
CA VAL A 44 -25.52 6.64 5.30
C VAL A 44 -24.64 7.19 4.17
N ILE A 45 -23.33 7.21 4.39
CA ILE A 45 -22.37 7.47 3.32
C ILE A 45 -21.79 6.13 2.89
N LEU A 46 -22.07 5.73 1.65
CA LEU A 46 -21.46 4.57 1.03
C LEU A 46 -20.17 5.00 0.33
N TYR A 47 -19.07 4.35 0.65
CA TYR A 47 -17.77 4.56 0.03
C TYR A 47 -17.34 3.34 -0.78
N ASN A 48 -16.59 3.58 -1.85
CA ASN A 48 -15.82 2.53 -2.49
C ASN A 48 -14.70 1.99 -1.57
N SER A 49 -14.07 0.89 -1.98
CA SER A 49 -13.08 0.13 -1.19
C SER A 49 -11.87 0.93 -0.71
N ASP A 50 -11.51 2.02 -1.40
CA ASP A 50 -10.36 2.86 -1.05
C ASP A 50 -10.73 4.16 -0.32
N LEU A 51 -12.02 4.36 0.00
CA LEU A 51 -12.58 5.56 0.63
C LEU A 51 -12.47 6.85 -0.20
N SER A 52 -12.04 6.79 -1.47
CA SER A 52 -11.85 7.99 -2.30
C SER A 52 -13.16 8.59 -2.83
N LYS A 53 -14.21 7.78 -2.97
CA LYS A 53 -15.52 8.21 -3.49
C LYS A 53 -16.62 7.84 -2.52
N GLY A 54 -17.26 8.85 -1.94
CA GLY A 54 -18.42 8.71 -1.08
C GLY A 54 -19.71 9.16 -1.75
N LYS A 55 -20.81 8.44 -1.51
CA LYS A 55 -22.17 8.79 -1.96
C LYS A 55 -23.14 8.67 -0.79
N ASN A 56 -23.94 9.72 -0.58
CA ASN A 56 -25.07 9.66 0.35
C ASN A 56 -26.16 8.77 -0.24
N ILE A 57 -26.59 7.77 0.52
CA ILE A 57 -27.68 6.87 0.15
C ILE A 57 -28.60 6.64 1.35
N ARG A 58 -29.82 6.17 1.07
CA ARG A 58 -30.72 5.65 2.10
C ARG A 58 -30.74 4.13 2.03
N CYS A 59 -30.71 3.47 3.17
CA CYS A 59 -30.75 2.02 3.29
C CYS A 59 -31.46 1.62 4.59
N ILE A 60 -31.86 0.35 4.72
CA ILE A 60 -32.46 -0.16 5.95
C ILE A 60 -31.43 -0.99 6.69
N VAL A 61 -31.01 -0.52 7.87
CA VAL A 61 -30.04 -1.23 8.73
C VAL A 61 -30.79 -2.10 9.74
N GLN A 62 -30.49 -3.39 9.74
CA GLN A 62 -31.09 -4.40 10.61
C GLN A 62 -30.06 -4.93 11.64
N GLY A 63 -30.57 -5.33 12.81
CA GLY A 63 -29.74 -5.85 13.89
C GLY A 63 -29.10 -4.77 14.77
N ASN A 64 -29.71 -3.57 14.86
CA ASN A 64 -29.16 -2.48 15.68
C ASN A 64 -29.22 -2.75 17.19
N THR A 65 -30.10 -3.65 17.61
CA THR A 65 -30.12 -4.25 18.95
C THR A 65 -29.60 -5.68 18.86
N ALA A 66 -28.54 -5.99 19.59
CA ALA A 66 -27.90 -7.30 19.57
C ALA A 66 -27.82 -7.90 20.97
N ASP A 67 -28.10 -9.20 21.06
CA ASP A 67 -28.11 -9.94 22.34
C ASP A 67 -26.70 -10.35 22.82
N THR A 68 -25.70 -10.24 21.95
CA THR A 68 -24.31 -10.59 22.27
C THR A 68 -23.33 -9.56 21.73
N GLN A 69 -22.16 -9.45 22.36
CA GLN A 69 -21.09 -8.56 21.94
C GLN A 69 -20.61 -8.83 20.50
N LEU A 70 -20.56 -10.09 20.06
CA LEU A 70 -20.13 -10.39 18.69
C LEU A 70 -21.19 -9.96 17.68
N LYS A 71 -22.47 -10.22 17.98
CA LYS A 71 -23.57 -9.79 17.13
C LYS A 71 -23.75 -8.27 17.12
N SER A 72 -23.27 -7.55 18.13
CA SER A 72 -23.27 -6.09 18.12
C SER A 72 -22.22 -5.50 17.16
N LEU A 73 -21.26 -6.29 16.68
CA LEU A 73 -20.23 -5.88 15.70
C LEU A 73 -20.60 -6.25 14.26
N GLU A 74 -21.74 -6.92 14.05
CA GLU A 74 -22.26 -7.31 12.74
C GLU A 74 -23.61 -6.61 12.52
N ARG A 75 -23.87 -6.20 11.28
CA ARG A 75 -25.17 -5.69 10.85
C ARG A 75 -25.55 -6.29 9.52
N THR A 76 -26.85 -6.41 9.31
CA THR A 76 -27.43 -6.69 8.00
C THR A 76 -27.97 -5.39 7.44
N VAL A 77 -27.76 -5.13 6.16
CA VAL A 77 -28.27 -3.92 5.52
C VAL A 77 -28.96 -4.27 4.22
N LEU A 78 -30.09 -3.60 3.96
CA LEU A 78 -30.87 -3.72 2.73
C LEU A 78 -30.65 -2.46 1.88
N PHE A 79 -30.23 -2.67 0.64
CA PHE A 79 -29.94 -1.64 -0.35
C PHE A 79 -30.81 -1.83 -1.59
N SER A 80 -30.93 -0.78 -2.41
CA SER A 80 -31.43 -0.94 -3.78
C SER A 80 -30.48 -1.83 -4.56
N ILE A 81 -31.01 -2.68 -5.45
CA ILE A 81 -30.22 -3.67 -6.19
C ILE A 81 -29.11 -3.01 -7.01
N GLY A 82 -27.91 -3.59 -6.99
CA GLY A 82 -26.75 -3.09 -7.74
C GLY A 82 -26.08 -1.87 -7.10
N THR A 83 -26.34 -1.60 -5.82
CA THR A 83 -25.77 -0.45 -5.12
C THR A 83 -24.46 -0.81 -4.41
N VAL A 84 -24.32 -2.04 -3.92
CA VAL A 84 -23.23 -2.42 -3.01
C VAL A 84 -22.43 -3.62 -3.48
N LYS A 85 -21.16 -3.66 -3.07
CA LYS A 85 -20.21 -4.74 -3.32
C LYS A 85 -19.49 -5.09 -2.03
N ALA A 86 -19.04 -6.32 -1.89
CA ALA A 86 -18.10 -6.68 -0.84
C ALA A 86 -16.81 -5.86 -0.97
N GLY A 87 -16.24 -5.48 0.16
CA GLY A 87 -15.08 -4.60 0.24
C GLY A 87 -15.43 -3.10 0.27
N MET A 88 -16.66 -2.70 -0.03
CA MET A 88 -17.10 -1.30 0.15
C MET A 88 -17.27 -0.94 1.64
N TYR A 89 -17.24 0.35 1.94
CA TYR A 89 -17.48 0.85 3.30
C TYR A 89 -18.80 1.59 3.43
N VAL A 90 -19.44 1.44 4.59
CA VAL A 90 -20.58 2.25 5.01
C VAL A 90 -20.15 3.07 6.22
N PHE A 91 -20.27 4.39 6.13
CA PHE A 91 -20.14 5.27 7.28
C PHE A 91 -21.51 5.51 7.91
N PHE A 92 -21.68 4.95 9.12
CA PHE A 92 -22.94 4.94 9.86
C PHE A 92 -22.66 5.01 11.37
N GLU A 93 -23.44 5.81 12.10
CA GLU A 93 -23.27 6.07 13.54
C GLU A 93 -21.84 6.54 13.91
N ASN A 94 -21.26 7.42 13.11
CA ASN A 94 -19.88 7.93 13.27
C ASN A 94 -18.81 6.84 13.28
N ARG A 95 -19.06 5.72 12.61
CA ARG A 95 -18.15 4.59 12.47
C ARG A 95 -18.10 4.10 11.03
N TYR A 96 -16.96 3.52 10.66
CA TYR A 96 -16.83 2.79 9.40
C TYR A 96 -17.21 1.34 9.60
N TRP A 97 -17.98 0.82 8.65
CA TRP A 97 -18.40 -0.57 8.57
C TRP A 97 -17.95 -1.13 7.22
N LEU A 98 -17.35 -2.32 7.22
CA LEU A 98 -16.89 -3.01 6.01
C LEU A 98 -17.97 -3.97 5.55
N ILE A 99 -18.42 -3.86 4.29
CA ILE A 99 -19.30 -4.87 3.67
C ILE A 99 -18.47 -6.12 3.45
N ASN A 100 -18.75 -7.18 4.21
CA ASN A 100 -17.94 -8.38 4.25
C ASN A 100 -18.63 -9.63 3.69
N GLY A 101 -19.95 -9.60 3.53
CA GLY A 101 -20.72 -10.71 2.97
C GLY A 101 -21.06 -10.46 1.50
N TYR A 102 -21.25 -11.56 0.77
CA TYR A 102 -21.76 -11.55 -0.59
C TYR A 102 -23.11 -10.82 -0.67
N PRO A 103 -23.23 -9.72 -1.44
CA PRO A 103 -24.51 -9.06 -1.68
C PRO A 103 -25.45 -9.97 -2.46
N GLY A 104 -26.54 -10.39 -1.84
CA GLY A 104 -27.56 -11.24 -2.45
C GLY A 104 -28.84 -10.45 -2.74
N ASN A 105 -29.40 -10.60 -3.93
CA ASN A 105 -30.69 -9.99 -4.29
C ASN A 105 -31.82 -11.03 -4.25
N ASN A 106 -33.02 -10.59 -3.86
CA ASN A 106 -34.25 -11.40 -3.92
C ASN A 106 -35.26 -10.83 -4.94
N GLY A 107 -34.79 -9.96 -5.83
CA GLY A 107 -35.61 -9.20 -6.76
C GLY A 107 -36.30 -7.98 -6.15
N ILE A 108 -36.23 -7.70 -4.84
CA ILE A 108 -36.82 -6.49 -4.23
C ILE A 108 -35.72 -5.56 -3.73
N TYR A 109 -34.76 -6.15 -3.02
CA TYR A 109 -33.61 -5.45 -2.46
C TYR A 109 -32.37 -6.33 -2.58
N GLU A 110 -31.23 -5.70 -2.38
CA GLU A 110 -29.94 -6.35 -2.19
C GLU A 110 -29.57 -6.34 -0.72
N LYS A 111 -29.32 -7.52 -0.17
CA LYS A 111 -28.99 -7.74 1.23
C LYS A 111 -27.50 -8.05 1.33
N ALA A 112 -26.81 -7.32 2.19
CA ALA A 112 -25.42 -7.59 2.53
C ALA A 112 -25.20 -7.58 4.05
N THR A 113 -24.12 -8.22 4.50
CA THR A 113 -23.63 -8.10 5.87
C THR A 113 -22.47 -7.15 5.93
N MET A 114 -22.40 -6.37 7.01
CA MET A 114 -21.27 -5.49 7.29
C MET A 114 -20.75 -5.70 8.72
N VAL A 115 -19.46 -5.51 8.91
CA VAL A 115 -18.77 -5.62 10.19
C VAL A 115 -18.17 -4.29 10.61
N LEU A 116 -18.21 -3.98 11.91
CA LEU A 116 -17.67 -2.74 12.43
C LEU A 116 -16.14 -2.70 12.28
N CYS A 117 -15.60 -1.63 11.71
CA CYS A 117 -14.16 -1.39 11.69
C CYS A 117 -13.72 -0.72 13.00
N GLN A 118 -12.75 -1.30 13.69
CA GLN A 118 -12.26 -0.78 14.98
C GLN A 118 -10.92 -0.07 14.89
N TYR A 119 -10.15 -0.31 13.83
CA TYR A 119 -8.78 0.18 13.71
C TYR A 119 -8.49 0.71 12.30
N LEU A 120 -7.72 1.79 12.22
CA LEU A 120 -7.20 2.35 10.97
C LEU A 120 -5.79 1.84 10.77
N LEU A 121 -5.62 0.88 9.88
CA LEU A 121 -4.30 0.38 9.51
C LEU A 121 -3.57 1.41 8.65
N ARG A 122 -2.26 1.50 8.87
CA ARG A 122 -1.34 2.35 8.13
C ARG A 122 -0.15 1.52 7.69
N TRP A 123 0.21 1.63 6.43
CA TRP A 123 1.42 1.04 5.88
C TRP A 123 1.92 1.87 4.73
N GLN A 124 3.13 1.58 4.28
CA GLN A 124 3.71 2.20 3.12
C GLN A 124 3.71 1.21 1.94
N ASN A 125 3.28 1.66 0.76
CA ASN A 125 3.32 0.85 -0.45
C ASN A 125 4.74 0.84 -1.07
N SER A 126 4.94 0.09 -2.15
CA SER A 126 6.26 -0.02 -2.82
C SER A 126 6.72 1.29 -3.47
N GLU A 127 5.80 2.22 -3.72
CA GLU A 127 6.09 3.57 -4.24
C GLU A 127 6.34 4.57 -3.10
N GLY A 128 6.46 4.08 -1.86
CA GLY A 128 6.59 4.82 -0.62
C GLY A 128 5.45 5.77 -0.27
N LYS A 129 4.29 5.60 -0.91
CA LYS A 129 3.07 6.29 -0.50
C LYS A 129 2.51 5.65 0.77
N ILE A 130 2.10 6.49 1.71
CA ILE A 130 1.39 6.06 2.92
C ILE A 130 -0.06 5.73 2.55
N ILE A 131 -0.48 4.52 2.86
CA ILE A 131 -1.84 4.02 2.62
C ILE A 131 -2.52 3.77 3.96
N GLU A 132 -3.80 4.12 4.02
CA GLU A 132 -4.65 3.93 5.19
C GLU A 132 -5.93 3.16 4.84
N ARG A 133 -6.30 2.18 5.67
CA ARG A 133 -7.58 1.45 5.54
C ARG A 133 -8.18 1.10 6.89
N TRP A 134 -9.50 1.29 6.99
CA TRP A 134 -10.26 0.83 8.15
C TRP A 134 -10.43 -0.69 8.10
N CYS A 135 -10.07 -1.38 9.17
CA CYS A 135 -10.20 -2.83 9.23
C CYS A 135 -11.07 -3.27 10.41
N ASN A 136 -11.71 -4.43 10.22
CA ASN A 136 -12.28 -5.19 11.32
C ASN A 136 -11.21 -6.13 11.89
N ALA A 137 -11.10 -6.21 13.21
CA ALA A 137 -10.17 -7.08 13.90
C ALA A 137 -10.89 -7.96 14.92
N VAL A 138 -10.68 -9.27 14.84
CA VAL A 138 -11.18 -10.24 15.83
C VAL A 138 -10.02 -11.08 16.35
N SER A 139 -10.06 -11.45 17.63
CA SER A 139 -9.02 -12.33 18.20
C SER A 139 -9.13 -13.73 17.58
N ALA A 140 -8.02 -14.22 17.03
CA ALA A 140 -7.91 -15.58 16.49
C ALA A 140 -7.64 -16.61 17.59
N SER A 141 -7.13 -16.18 18.76
CA SER A 141 -6.73 -17.04 19.89
C SER A 141 -7.87 -17.51 20.81
N LYS A 142 -9.13 -17.49 20.37
CA LYS A 142 -10.27 -18.02 21.17
C LYS A 142 -10.17 -19.52 21.52
N TYR A 143 -9.24 -20.25 20.91
CA TYR A 143 -9.03 -21.69 21.14
C TYR A 143 -7.59 -22.05 21.52
N ASP A 144 -6.69 -21.07 21.69
CA ASP A 144 -5.29 -21.35 21.97
C ASP A 144 -5.08 -21.38 23.50
N VAL A 145 -5.20 -22.58 24.08
CA VAL A 145 -4.81 -22.84 25.47
C VAL A 145 -3.30 -22.68 25.55
N GLY A 146 -2.87 -21.50 25.98
CA GLY A 146 -1.48 -21.14 26.17
C GLY A 146 -0.79 -22.00 27.22
N GLU A 147 -0.42 -23.21 26.86
CA GLU A 147 0.66 -23.97 27.46
C GLU A 147 1.31 -24.83 26.38
N ASN A 148 2.45 -24.39 25.87
CA ASN A 148 3.40 -25.29 25.23
C ASN A 148 4.74 -25.14 25.95
N GLY A 149 5.09 -26.20 26.67
CA GLY A 149 6.20 -26.25 27.61
C GLY A 149 7.58 -26.27 26.93
N ASN A 150 8.53 -25.69 27.65
CA ASN A 150 9.98 -25.73 27.46
C ASN A 150 10.52 -25.30 26.10
N TYR A 151 10.51 -23.99 25.82
CA TYR A 151 11.69 -23.16 25.53
C TYR A 151 11.31 -21.67 25.71
N THR A 152 12.23 -20.89 26.26
CA THR A 152 12.02 -19.52 26.77
C THR A 152 11.76 -18.48 25.69
N ILE A 153 10.53 -18.38 25.16
CA ILE A 153 9.92 -17.12 24.69
C ILE A 153 8.41 -17.23 24.92
N THR A 154 7.91 -16.61 25.99
CA THR A 154 6.46 -16.42 26.18
C THR A 154 5.99 -15.32 25.23
N LEU A 155 5.88 -15.62 23.93
CA LEU A 155 5.15 -14.79 23.00
C LEU A 155 3.69 -14.81 23.45
N SER A 156 3.24 -13.71 24.06
CA SER A 156 1.81 -13.49 24.31
C SER A 156 1.07 -13.71 22.99
N SER A 157 0.27 -14.77 22.91
CA SER A 157 -0.48 -15.26 21.74
C SER A 157 -1.67 -14.36 21.40
N ASN A 158 -1.39 -13.07 21.22
CA ASN A 158 -2.34 -12.13 20.64
C ASN A 158 -2.20 -12.25 19.13
N THR A 159 -2.99 -13.13 18.53
CA THR A 159 -3.16 -13.20 17.08
C THR A 159 -4.53 -12.62 16.74
N TYR A 160 -4.59 -11.83 15.67
CA TYR A 160 -5.84 -11.26 15.18
C TYR A 160 -6.15 -11.78 13.78
N THR A 161 -7.42 -12.05 13.52
CA THR A 161 -7.94 -12.10 12.16
C THR A 161 -8.39 -10.69 11.78
N ILE A 162 -7.85 -10.19 10.68
CA ILE A 162 -8.09 -8.84 10.17
C ILE A 162 -8.85 -8.95 8.85
N LEU A 163 -10.02 -8.31 8.76
CA LEU A 163 -10.77 -8.15 7.53
C LEU A 163 -10.57 -6.73 6.97
N ILE A 164 -10.21 -6.66 5.69
CA ILE A 164 -9.91 -5.42 4.95
C ILE A 164 -10.44 -5.55 3.51
N PRO A 165 -10.76 -4.47 2.79
CA PRO A 165 -11.20 -4.56 1.40
C PRO A 165 -10.19 -5.29 0.49
N GLY A 166 -10.67 -6.03 -0.50
CA GLY A 166 -9.85 -6.69 -1.52
C GLY A 166 -9.42 -5.79 -2.66
N ASP A 167 -8.90 -4.60 -2.34
CA ASP A 167 -8.30 -3.71 -3.34
C ASP A 167 -6.83 -4.06 -3.65
N SER A 168 -6.27 -3.46 -4.71
CA SER A 168 -4.90 -3.71 -5.16
C SER A 168 -3.83 -3.35 -4.13
N GLU A 169 -4.08 -2.35 -3.27
CA GLU A 169 -3.14 -1.95 -2.23
C GLU A 169 -3.15 -2.94 -1.07
N CYS A 170 -4.33 -3.43 -0.69
CA CYS A 170 -4.51 -4.42 0.37
C CYS A 170 -3.94 -5.78 0.00
N LEU A 171 -3.95 -6.17 -1.29
CA LEU A 171 -3.29 -7.38 -1.77
C LEU A 171 -1.78 -7.39 -1.47
N ASN A 172 -1.15 -6.20 -1.49
CA ASN A 172 0.28 -6.03 -1.21
C ASN A 172 0.62 -6.00 0.29
N LEU A 173 -0.37 -6.23 1.17
CA LEU A 173 -0.17 -6.26 2.61
C LEU A 173 0.38 -7.60 3.12
N ASP A 174 0.38 -8.65 2.28
CA ASP A 174 0.94 -9.95 2.68
C ASP A 174 2.42 -9.83 3.09
N ARG A 175 2.75 -10.47 4.21
CA ARG A 175 4.07 -10.46 4.88
C ARG A 175 4.54 -9.10 5.39
N LYS A 176 3.77 -8.02 5.24
CA LYS A 176 4.12 -6.70 5.78
C LYS A 176 3.92 -6.63 7.28
N ARG A 177 4.73 -5.79 7.93
CA ARG A 177 4.60 -5.45 9.35
C ARG A 177 3.73 -4.20 9.49
N VAL A 178 2.87 -4.16 10.50
CA VAL A 178 1.97 -3.04 10.79
C VAL A 178 1.85 -2.81 12.29
N PHE A 179 1.62 -1.56 12.68
CA PHE A 179 1.28 -1.22 14.05
C PHE A 179 -0.21 -1.48 14.33
N ILE A 180 -0.49 -2.20 15.41
CA ILE A 180 -1.83 -2.35 15.98
C ILE A 180 -1.75 -2.03 17.48
N ASP A 181 -1.73 -0.73 17.80
CA ASP A 181 -1.64 -0.24 19.17
C ASP A 181 -2.70 0.84 19.43
N LYS A 182 -3.25 0.85 20.65
CA LYS A 182 -4.16 1.92 21.08
C LYS A 182 -3.39 3.19 21.46
N ARG A 183 -2.09 3.07 21.78
CA ARG A 183 -1.21 4.20 22.04
C ARG A 183 -0.97 4.97 20.75
N LYS A 184 -1.32 6.26 20.74
CA LYS A 184 -1.07 7.17 19.60
C LYS A 184 0.34 7.76 19.62
N ILE A 185 0.92 7.92 20.80
CA ILE A 185 2.28 8.42 21.00
C ILE A 185 3.14 7.20 21.32
N ASN A 186 4.17 6.98 20.51
CA ASN A 186 5.11 5.85 20.63
C ASN A 186 4.39 4.48 20.69
N PRO A 187 3.69 4.07 19.61
CA PRO A 187 3.13 2.72 19.53
C PRO A 187 4.27 1.68 19.58
N GLU A 188 4.05 0.56 20.26
CA GLU A 188 5.07 -0.50 20.38
C GLU A 188 4.57 -1.87 19.91
N LYS A 189 3.25 -2.02 19.75
CA LYS A 189 2.65 -3.29 19.35
C LYS A 189 2.68 -3.43 17.82
N VAL A 190 3.59 -4.27 17.34
CA VAL A 190 3.77 -4.59 15.92
C VAL A 190 3.26 -5.99 15.62
N PHE A 191 2.65 -6.15 14.46
CA PHE A 191 2.15 -7.42 13.95
C PHE A 191 2.61 -7.64 12.52
N LYS A 192 2.91 -8.88 12.17
CA LYS A 192 3.17 -9.30 10.80
C LYS A 192 1.89 -9.86 10.21
N MET A 193 1.47 -9.31 9.09
CA MET A 193 0.32 -9.76 8.33
C MET A 193 0.72 -11.00 7.53
N THR A 194 -0.04 -12.08 7.64
CA THR A 194 0.09 -13.26 6.80
C THR A 194 -1.27 -13.58 6.21
N ARG A 195 -1.32 -13.71 4.88
CA ARG A 195 -2.55 -14.13 4.21
C ARG A 195 -2.59 -15.65 4.21
N THR A 196 -3.70 -16.20 4.69
CA THR A 196 -3.90 -17.65 4.71
C THR A 196 -4.64 -18.15 3.48
N ASP A 197 -5.40 -17.29 2.81
CA ASP A 197 -6.28 -17.68 1.70
C ASP A 197 -6.62 -16.49 0.78
N ASP A 198 -6.78 -16.78 -0.51
CA ASP A 198 -7.01 -15.79 -1.58
C ASP A 198 -8.43 -15.91 -2.19
N ILE A 199 -9.23 -16.89 -1.75
CA ILE A 199 -10.41 -17.38 -2.47
C ILE A 199 -11.69 -17.26 -1.61
N LEU A 200 -11.62 -17.49 -0.30
CA LEU A 200 -12.79 -17.65 0.58
C LEU A 200 -13.75 -16.46 0.60
N TYR A 201 -13.23 -15.25 0.40
CA TYR A 201 -13.98 -14.00 0.38
C TYR A 201 -13.77 -13.21 -0.92
N ASP A 202 -13.27 -13.89 -1.94
CA ASP A 202 -13.24 -13.37 -3.30
C ASP A 202 -14.48 -13.87 -4.05
N TYR A 203 -15.38 -12.95 -4.39
CA TYR A 203 -16.59 -13.29 -5.13
C TYR A 203 -16.37 -13.22 -6.65
N GLY A 204 -15.12 -13.03 -7.09
CA GLY A 204 -14.63 -13.40 -8.42
C GLY A 204 -15.05 -12.49 -9.57
N ASP A 205 -15.83 -11.43 -9.32
CA ASP A 205 -16.23 -10.49 -10.36
C ASP A 205 -16.26 -9.02 -9.88
N GLU A 206 -16.20 -8.12 -10.86
CA GLU A 206 -16.27 -6.68 -10.62
C GLU A 206 -17.60 -6.27 -9.98
N TYR A 207 -18.65 -7.10 -10.06
CA TYR A 207 -20.00 -6.77 -9.61
C TYR A 207 -20.22 -7.03 -8.12
N HIS A 208 -19.63 -8.09 -7.57
CA HIS A 208 -19.82 -8.51 -6.19
C HIS A 208 -18.64 -8.13 -5.30
N GLY A 209 -17.45 -7.86 -5.86
CA GLY A 209 -16.28 -7.39 -5.12
C GLY A 209 -15.63 -8.47 -4.26
N SER A 210 -14.72 -8.06 -3.37
CA SER A 210 -13.93 -8.99 -2.55
C SER A 210 -13.45 -8.37 -1.24
N VAL A 211 -13.15 -9.24 -0.28
CA VAL A 211 -12.60 -8.90 1.03
C VAL A 211 -11.39 -9.79 1.27
N LEU A 212 -10.38 -9.28 1.95
CA LEU A 212 -9.20 -10.06 2.34
C LEU A 212 -9.24 -10.34 3.83
N SER A 213 -8.85 -11.57 4.18
CA SER A 213 -8.69 -12.03 5.55
C SER A 213 -7.22 -12.32 5.83
N PHE A 214 -6.63 -11.56 6.74
CA PHE A 214 -5.25 -11.74 7.17
C PHE A 214 -5.20 -12.27 8.60
N ILE A 215 -4.19 -13.07 8.90
CA ILE A 215 -3.76 -13.35 10.27
C ILE A 215 -2.64 -12.36 10.61
N ALA A 216 -2.82 -11.61 11.69
CA ALA A 216 -1.84 -10.69 12.22
C ALA A 216 -1.17 -11.35 13.43
N ASP A 217 0.06 -11.82 13.23
CA ASP A 217 0.86 -12.45 14.26
C ASP A 217 1.75 -11.42 14.94
N LYS A 218 1.81 -11.45 16.28
CA LYS A 218 2.63 -10.50 17.04
C LYS A 218 4.11 -10.64 16.65
N THR A 219 4.77 -9.51 16.42
CA THR A 219 6.22 -9.43 16.15
C THR A 219 6.86 -8.30 16.95
N GLU A 220 8.18 -8.21 16.89
CA GLU A 220 8.96 -7.23 17.65
C GLU A 220 9.03 -5.88 16.92
N LEU A 221 9.14 -4.79 17.68
CA LEU A 221 9.39 -3.45 17.18
C LEU A 221 10.85 -3.32 16.75
N ASN A 222 11.08 -2.77 15.56
CA ASN A 222 12.41 -2.46 15.06
C ASN A 222 12.63 -0.95 15.05
N LEU A 223 13.31 -0.42 16.07
CA LEU A 223 13.58 1.02 16.18
C LEU A 223 14.47 1.59 15.07
N LYS A 224 15.10 0.75 14.24
CA LYS A 224 15.91 1.21 13.10
C LYS A 224 15.08 1.49 11.85
N THR A 225 14.04 0.68 11.61
CA THR A 225 13.25 0.73 10.36
C THR A 225 11.81 1.17 10.59
N ASP A 226 11.27 1.03 11.80
CA ASP A 226 9.90 1.40 12.12
C ASP A 226 9.81 2.86 12.56
N SER A 227 8.95 3.65 11.90
CA SER A 227 8.64 5.01 12.30
C SER A 227 7.46 5.02 13.28
N GLN A 228 7.76 5.18 14.56
CA GLN A 228 6.73 5.30 15.61
C GLN A 228 5.94 6.61 15.51
N GLU A 229 6.53 7.68 14.97
CA GLU A 229 5.86 8.96 14.76
C GLU A 229 4.76 8.84 13.70
N LEU A 230 5.07 8.20 12.57
CA LEU A 230 4.10 7.98 11.49
C LEU A 230 3.18 6.78 11.78
N GLY A 231 3.58 5.88 12.67
CA GLY A 231 2.89 4.63 12.95
C GLY A 231 3.01 3.64 11.79
N ILE A 232 4.19 3.58 11.16
CA ILE A 232 4.47 2.76 9.98
C ILE A 232 5.70 1.89 10.25
N CYS A 233 5.56 0.59 10.05
CA CYS A 233 6.70 -0.33 10.13
C CYS A 233 7.47 -0.33 8.81
N ASP A 234 8.77 -0.62 8.90
CA ASP A 234 9.66 -0.70 7.74
C ASP A 234 9.53 0.53 6.80
N TYR A 235 9.49 1.72 7.41
CA TYR A 235 9.31 2.99 6.71
C TYR A 235 10.55 3.32 5.88
N ILE A 236 10.31 3.65 4.62
CA ILE A 236 11.29 4.07 3.63
C ILE A 236 11.03 5.55 3.36
N ASP A 237 11.99 6.39 3.68
CA ASP A 237 11.86 7.81 3.40
C ASP A 237 12.21 8.10 1.93
N ILE A 238 11.21 8.51 1.14
CA ILE A 238 11.38 8.85 -0.28
C ILE A 238 11.82 10.30 -0.47
N ASP A 239 11.42 11.20 0.42
CA ASP A 239 11.88 12.60 0.38
C ASP A 239 13.31 12.71 0.92
N HIS A 240 13.74 11.76 1.76
CA HIS A 240 15.13 11.45 2.07
C HIS A 240 15.74 10.33 1.20
N SER A 241 15.27 10.18 -0.04
CA SER A 241 16.11 9.58 -1.10
C SER A 241 17.27 10.50 -1.52
N GLU A 242 17.63 11.47 -0.68
CA GLU A 242 19.00 11.92 -0.50
C GLU A 242 19.65 11.10 0.63
N HIS A 243 20.51 10.15 0.22
CA HIS A 243 21.52 9.48 1.06
C HIS A 243 21.07 8.40 2.04
N ASP A 244 20.52 7.30 1.52
CA ASP A 244 20.92 5.98 2.04
C ASP A 244 21.55 5.16 0.91
N ASN A 245 22.66 5.69 0.40
CA ASN A 245 23.73 4.85 -0.11
C ASN A 245 24.45 4.29 1.12
N ASP A 246 23.97 3.18 1.67
CA ASP A 246 24.87 2.19 2.29
C ASP A 246 25.61 1.40 1.19
N LYS A 247 26.05 2.13 0.16
CA LYS A 247 27.23 1.84 -0.64
C LYS A 247 28.19 2.95 -0.27
N GLY A 248 29.16 2.61 0.58
CA GLY A 248 30.16 3.52 1.13
C GLY A 248 30.61 4.58 0.12
N THR A 249 30.74 5.82 0.60
CA THR A 249 31.18 6.98 -0.17
C THR A 249 32.29 6.57 -1.14
N VAL A 250 31.97 6.53 -2.43
CA VAL A 250 32.91 6.11 -3.47
C VAL A 250 33.74 7.33 -3.85
N PHE A 251 35.03 7.29 -3.53
CA PHE A 251 35.99 8.31 -3.93
C PHE A 251 36.62 7.90 -5.26
N ALA A 252 36.84 8.85 -6.18
CA ALA A 252 37.49 8.57 -7.45
C ALA A 252 38.79 9.38 -7.60
N LYS A 253 39.82 8.74 -8.17
CA LYS A 253 41.09 9.39 -8.49
C LYS A 253 41.41 9.22 -9.97
N ILE A 254 41.57 10.34 -10.65
CA ILE A 254 42.00 10.38 -12.06
C ILE A 254 43.53 10.32 -12.11
N ILE A 255 44.06 9.28 -12.74
CA ILE A 255 45.49 9.02 -12.90
C ILE A 255 45.90 9.33 -14.34
N GLY A 256 46.91 10.17 -14.49
CA GLY A 256 47.46 10.56 -15.78
C GLY A 256 48.34 11.80 -15.64
N SER A 257 48.95 12.22 -16.75
CA SER A 257 49.86 13.38 -16.76
C SER A 257 49.11 14.69 -16.52
N ASP A 258 49.70 15.60 -15.76
CA ASP A 258 49.15 16.93 -15.50
C ASP A 258 49.24 17.85 -16.74
N SER A 259 49.88 17.41 -17.82
CA SER A 259 49.93 18.14 -19.08
C SER A 259 49.64 17.25 -20.29
N ILE A 260 49.01 17.86 -21.29
CA ILE A 260 48.79 17.28 -22.62
C ILE A 260 49.49 18.16 -23.67
N LYS A 261 50.28 17.53 -24.53
CA LYS A 261 50.88 18.22 -25.69
C LYS A 261 49.90 18.17 -26.86
N ILE A 262 49.76 19.27 -27.57
CA ILE A 262 48.90 19.33 -28.77
C ILE A 262 49.28 18.25 -29.78
N ASN A 263 48.31 17.74 -30.53
CA ASN A 263 48.48 16.69 -31.53
C ASN A 263 49.07 15.36 -30.99
N ARG A 264 49.14 15.18 -29.67
CA ARG A 264 49.46 13.91 -29.03
C ARG A 264 48.28 13.39 -28.22
N LYS A 265 47.94 12.13 -28.48
CA LYS A 265 46.96 11.39 -27.68
C LYS A 265 47.51 11.18 -26.28
N ARG A 266 46.66 11.40 -25.27
CA ARG A 266 46.96 11.07 -23.88
C ARG A 266 45.81 10.31 -23.26
N THR A 267 46.14 9.25 -22.53
CA THR A 267 45.19 8.39 -21.85
C THR A 267 45.20 8.68 -20.36
N TYR A 268 44.02 8.82 -19.79
CA TYR A 268 43.77 8.99 -18.37
C TYR A 268 42.97 7.79 -17.86
N TYR A 269 43.24 7.36 -16.64
CA TYR A 269 42.57 6.24 -15.98
C TYR A 269 41.83 6.74 -14.75
N VAL A 270 40.76 6.07 -14.36
CA VAL A 270 40.09 6.31 -13.08
C VAL A 270 40.22 5.08 -12.19
N LYS A 271 40.50 5.31 -10.91
CA LYS A 271 40.40 4.32 -9.84
C LYS A 271 39.40 4.78 -8.79
N PHE A 272 38.68 3.84 -8.20
CA PHE A 272 37.66 4.10 -7.19
C PHE A 272 38.09 3.53 -5.84
N TYR A 273 37.71 4.20 -4.75
CA TYR A 273 38.10 3.86 -3.39
C TYR A 273 36.90 3.95 -2.43
N SER A 274 36.90 3.12 -1.38
CA SER A 274 35.89 3.14 -0.30
C SER A 274 36.16 4.22 0.75
N ASP A 275 37.36 4.79 0.76
CA ASP A 275 37.85 5.74 1.75
C ASP A 275 38.46 7.00 1.11
N GLU A 276 38.37 8.14 1.82
CA GLU A 276 38.91 9.42 1.34
C GLU A 276 40.44 9.39 1.21
N SER A 277 41.10 8.57 2.04
CA SER A 277 42.55 8.36 2.00
C SER A 277 43.03 7.53 0.80
N CYS A 278 42.13 7.03 -0.05
CA CYS A 278 42.43 6.23 -1.25
C CYS A 278 43.31 5.00 -0.96
N THR A 279 43.00 4.27 0.11
CA THR A 279 43.78 3.09 0.54
C THR A 279 43.16 1.77 0.11
N GLU A 280 41.84 1.71 -0.01
CA GLU A 280 41.10 0.50 -0.42
C GLU A 280 40.43 0.69 -1.78
N GLU A 281 40.97 0.05 -2.82
CA GLU A 281 40.46 0.15 -4.20
C GLU A 281 39.20 -0.72 -4.38
N ILE A 282 38.16 -0.16 -4.98
CA ILE A 282 36.88 -0.83 -5.26
C ILE A 282 36.54 -0.79 -6.75
N GLU A 283 35.73 -1.74 -7.22
CA GLU A 283 35.20 -1.72 -8.58
C GLU A 283 33.90 -0.89 -8.63
N CYS A 284 33.86 0.11 -9.50
CA CYS A 284 32.67 0.93 -9.77
C CYS A 284 32.38 0.94 -11.27
N THR A 285 31.14 0.64 -11.66
CA THR A 285 30.71 0.56 -13.06
C THR A 285 29.72 1.65 -13.47
N ASN A 286 29.16 2.39 -12.51
CA ASN A 286 28.17 3.45 -12.75
C ASN A 286 28.81 4.85 -12.66
N TYR A 287 29.56 5.25 -13.68
CA TYR A 287 30.13 6.60 -13.75
C TYR A 287 30.32 7.06 -15.20
N THR A 288 30.54 8.35 -15.39
CA THR A 288 30.78 8.96 -16.71
C THR A 288 31.93 9.97 -16.66
N TRP A 289 32.67 10.07 -17.78
CA TRP A 289 33.71 11.08 -17.98
C TRP A 289 33.12 12.37 -18.55
N HIS A 290 33.35 13.47 -17.86
CA HIS A 290 32.97 14.81 -18.31
C HIS A 290 34.20 15.65 -18.59
N VAL A 291 34.24 16.30 -19.75
CA VAL A 291 35.32 17.21 -20.15
C VAL A 291 34.71 18.60 -20.31
N SER A 292 35.38 19.64 -19.83
CA SER A 292 34.89 21.03 -19.96
C SER A 292 34.50 21.39 -21.40
N ASP A 293 33.28 21.92 -21.58
CA ASP A 293 32.71 22.25 -22.89
C ASP A 293 33.43 23.42 -23.61
N ASP A 294 34.21 24.19 -22.87
CA ASP A 294 34.96 25.36 -23.38
C ASP A 294 36.12 24.99 -24.32
N ILE A 295 36.49 23.70 -24.38
CA ILE A 295 37.62 23.20 -25.16
C ILE A 295 37.15 22.05 -26.06
N GLN A 296 37.26 22.26 -27.37
CA GLN A 296 36.95 21.21 -28.34
C GLN A 296 38.02 20.12 -28.30
N VAL A 297 37.65 18.92 -27.85
CA VAL A 297 38.55 17.77 -27.76
C VAL A 297 38.01 16.57 -28.54
N LYS A 298 38.90 15.80 -29.15
CA LYS A 298 38.56 14.44 -29.61
C LYS A 298 38.76 13.49 -28.44
N LYS A 299 37.69 12.80 -28.03
CA LYS A 299 37.73 11.83 -26.92
C LYS A 299 37.32 10.43 -27.37
N THR A 300 37.98 9.42 -26.84
CA THR A 300 37.62 8.01 -27.00
C THR A 300 37.62 7.37 -25.62
N ILE A 301 36.50 6.79 -25.20
CA ILE A 301 36.33 6.19 -23.88
C ILE A 301 36.45 4.68 -24.02
N TYR A 302 37.30 4.10 -23.19
CA TYR A 302 37.43 2.66 -22.95
C TYR A 302 37.03 2.41 -21.49
N GLU A 303 36.50 1.24 -21.15
CA GLU A 303 35.93 0.89 -19.83
C GLU A 303 36.32 1.79 -18.65
N ASN A 304 37.60 1.83 -18.26
CA ASN A 304 38.14 2.64 -17.17
C ASN A 304 39.11 3.76 -17.57
N SER A 305 39.19 4.08 -18.86
CA SER A 305 40.11 5.09 -19.37
C SER A 305 39.52 5.98 -20.45
N ILE A 306 40.03 7.20 -20.53
CA ILE A 306 39.66 8.15 -21.58
C ILE A 306 40.93 8.59 -22.31
N GLU A 307 40.93 8.44 -23.63
CA GLU A 307 41.93 9.00 -24.51
C GLU A 307 41.45 10.37 -25.00
N ILE A 308 42.29 11.39 -24.82
CA ILE A 308 42.03 12.77 -25.21
C ILE A 308 43.08 13.21 -26.22
N LEU A 309 42.63 13.86 -27.29
CA LEU A 309 43.45 14.49 -28.31
C LEU A 309 42.95 15.92 -28.54
N ILE A 310 43.87 16.88 -28.43
CA ILE A 310 43.62 18.30 -28.69
C ILE A 310 44.42 18.67 -29.94
N SER A 311 43.75 19.16 -30.97
CA SER A 311 44.37 19.49 -32.26
C SER A 311 44.47 20.98 -32.54
N ASP A 312 43.80 21.80 -31.75
CA ASP A 312 43.69 23.23 -31.99
C ASP A 312 44.65 24.02 -31.09
N GLU A 313 45.56 24.76 -31.74
CA GLU A 313 46.64 25.52 -31.11
C GLU A 313 46.14 26.72 -30.28
N GLN A 314 44.89 27.16 -30.48
CA GLN A 314 44.31 28.27 -29.68
C GLN A 314 44.10 27.92 -28.20
N TYR A 315 44.20 26.63 -27.85
CA TYR A 315 44.03 26.15 -26.47
C TYR A 315 45.36 26.03 -25.71
N ILE A 316 46.51 26.35 -26.31
CA ILE A 316 47.81 26.36 -25.61
C ILE A 316 47.76 27.35 -24.43
N GLY A 317 48.23 26.89 -23.25
CA GLY A 317 48.23 27.67 -22.01
C GLY A 317 46.88 27.70 -21.28
N LYS A 318 45.83 27.07 -21.83
CA LYS A 318 44.57 26.86 -21.11
C LYS A 318 44.60 25.58 -20.28
N ILE A 319 43.70 25.51 -19.32
CA ILE A 319 43.53 24.37 -18.43
C ILE A 319 42.26 23.63 -18.83
N LEU A 320 42.40 22.34 -19.15
CA LEU A 320 41.30 21.42 -19.35
C LEU A 320 40.84 20.85 -18.01
N SER A 321 39.54 20.90 -17.74
CA SER A 321 38.95 20.25 -16.56
C SER A 321 38.35 18.90 -16.97
N LEU A 322 38.89 17.82 -16.40
CA LEU A 322 38.42 16.45 -16.57
C LEU A 322 37.77 15.98 -15.28
N LYS A 323 36.49 15.63 -15.32
CA LYS A 323 35.68 15.24 -14.16
C LYS A 323 35.12 13.84 -14.30
N ILE A 324 34.97 13.16 -13.16
CA ILE A 324 34.19 11.93 -13.05
C ILE A 324 32.87 12.26 -12.37
N ILE A 325 31.78 11.91 -13.04
CA ILE A 325 30.42 12.09 -12.51
C ILE A 325 29.86 10.72 -12.17
N SER A 326 29.42 10.55 -10.93
CA SER A 326 28.72 9.37 -10.43
C SER A 326 27.43 9.83 -9.75
N ASN A 327 26.31 9.16 -10.02
CA ASN A 327 24.98 9.53 -9.50
C ASN A 327 24.66 11.03 -9.66
N SER A 328 24.95 11.59 -10.84
CA SER A 328 24.73 12.99 -11.19
C SER A 328 25.55 14.03 -10.39
N HIS A 329 26.53 13.61 -9.60
CA HIS A 329 27.42 14.49 -8.84
C HIS A 329 28.89 14.30 -9.25
N PRO A 330 29.69 15.39 -9.35
CA PRO A 330 31.12 15.28 -9.63
C PRO A 330 31.86 14.76 -8.39
N ILE A 331 32.47 13.58 -8.51
CA ILE A 331 33.20 12.92 -7.41
C ILE A 331 34.72 13.07 -7.52
N SER A 332 35.23 13.53 -8.67
CA SER A 332 36.66 13.80 -8.88
C SER A 332 36.85 14.82 -10.00
N GLU A 333 37.87 15.68 -9.87
CA GLU A 333 38.27 16.63 -10.88
C GLU A 333 39.80 16.65 -11.02
N LYS A 334 40.28 16.61 -12.26
CA LYS A 334 41.69 16.81 -12.61
C LYS A 334 41.83 17.97 -13.58
N LYS A 335 42.70 18.91 -13.25
CA LYS A 335 43.11 20.03 -14.10
C LYS A 335 44.34 19.62 -14.90
N ILE A 336 44.28 19.79 -16.22
CA ILE A 336 45.34 19.38 -17.15
C ILE A 336 45.78 20.60 -17.96
N GLU A 337 47.08 20.89 -17.96
CA GLU A 337 47.67 21.99 -18.70
C GLU A 337 47.90 21.61 -20.18
N ILE A 338 47.48 22.48 -21.10
CA ILE A 338 47.70 22.27 -22.53
C ILE A 338 49.00 22.96 -22.94
N SER A 339 49.97 22.17 -23.38
CA SER A 339 51.32 22.61 -23.71
C SER A 339 51.64 22.41 -25.20
N ASN A 340 52.60 23.21 -25.69
CA ASN A 340 53.08 23.12 -27.07
C ASN A 340 53.95 21.86 -27.27
N LEU A 341 54.19 21.48 -28.53
CA LEU A 341 54.94 20.28 -28.89
C LEU A 341 56.42 20.31 -28.50
N PHE A 342 56.95 21.47 -28.10
CA PHE A 342 58.35 21.68 -27.76
C PHE A 342 58.51 21.85 -26.26
#